data_AF-A0A382NHQ5-F1
#
_entry.id   AF-A0A382NHQ5-F1
#
_cell.length_a   1.000
_cell.length_b   1.000
_cell.length_c   1.000
_cell.angle_alpha   90.00
_cell.angle_beta   90.00
_cell.angle_gamma   90.00
#
_symmetry.space_group_name_H-M   'P 1'
#
loop_
_entity.id
_entity.type
_entity.pdbx_description
1 polymer ?
#
loop_
_entity_poly.entity_id
_entity_poly.type
_entity_poly.pdbx_seq_one_letter_code
_entity_poly.pdbx_strand_id
1 'polypeptide(L)' 'MALTSSQLLDQVKQSIDEVTADQVKRGLQAREIQHIVDVRERDEVMDGYIPGAHLIPRGFL' A
#
# COMPACT_ATOMS: atom_id res chain seq x y z
N MET A 1 -27.24 9.35 5.07
CA MET A 1 -26.11 10.18 5.52
C MET A 1 -24.89 9.70 4.76
N ALA A 2 -24.13 10.58 4.12
CA ALA A 2 -22.87 10.17 3.50
C ALA A 2 -21.90 9.75 4.60
N LEU A 3 -21.24 8.61 4.44
CA LEU A 3 -20.14 8.20 5.30
C LEU A 3 -19.03 9.26 5.22
N THR A 4 -18.47 9.63 6.37
CA THR A 4 -17.29 10.51 6.36
C THR A 4 -16.07 9.73 5.86
N SER A 5 -15.06 10.43 5.35
CA SER A 5 -13.82 9.80 4.89
C SER A 5 -13.16 8.97 6.00
N SER A 6 -13.25 9.40 7.26
CA SER A 6 -12.76 8.63 8.40
C SER A 6 -13.51 7.32 8.63
N GLN A 7 -14.84 7.34 8.56
CA GLN A 7 -15.67 6.13 8.71
C GLN A 7 -15.41 5.12 7.60
N LEU A 8 -15.20 5.60 6.36
CA LEU A 8 -14.84 4.76 5.24
C LEU A 8 -13.46 4.10 5.45
N LEU A 9 -12.47 4.85 5.93
CA LEU A 9 -11.14 4.33 6.24
C LEU A 9 -11.19 3.26 7.33
N ASP A 10 -11.93 3.50 8.42
CA ASP A 10 -12.06 2.54 9.51
C ASP A 10 -12.71 1.23 9.05
N GLN A 11 -13.75 1.32 8.21
CA GLN A 11 -14.39 0.14 7.64
C GLN A 11 -13.46 -0.64 6.70
N VAL A 12 -12.69 0.05 5.86
CA VAL A 12 -11.73 -0.60 4.95
C VAL A 12 -10.61 -1.27 5.75
N LYS A 13 -10.07 -0.60 6.77
CA LYS A 13 -9.02 -1.15 7.66
C LYS A 13 -9.47 -2.43 8.37
N GLN A 14 -10.75 -2.57 8.68
CA GLN A 14 -11.31 -3.82 9.25
C GLN A 14 -11.44 -4.96 8.23
N SER A 15 -11.41 -4.65 6.93
CA SER A 15 -11.55 -5.63 5.84
C SER A 15 -10.22 -6.09 5.24
N ILE A 16 -9.09 -5.51 5.66
CA ILE A 16 -7.76 -5.80 5.14
C ILE A 16 -6.80 -6.17 6.27
N ASP A 17 -5.77 -6.94 5.92
CA ASP A 17 -4.66 -7.20 6.84
C ASP A 17 -3.65 -6.04 6.76
N GLU A 18 -3.51 -5.29 7.85
CA GLU A 18 -2.45 -4.28 7.97
C GLU A 18 -1.11 -4.94 8.34
N VAL A 19 -0.06 -4.61 7.60
CA VAL A 19 1.29 -5.13 7.83
C VAL A 19 2.26 -4.00 8.15
N THR A 20 3.24 -4.29 8.99
CA THR A 20 4.33 -3.36 9.32
C THR A 20 5.44 -3.42 8.27
N ALA A 21 6.22 -2.34 8.15
CA ALA A 21 7.37 -2.29 7.25
C ALA A 21 8.38 -3.43 7.50
N ASP A 22 8.60 -3.79 8.77
CA ASP A 22 9.50 -4.89 9.14
C ASP A 22 8.95 -6.26 8.72
N GLN A 23 7.64 -6.49 8.81
CA GLN A 23 7.01 -7.70 8.29
C GLN A 23 7.17 -7.79 6.78
N VAL A 24 6.95 -6.69 6.05
CA VAL A 24 7.13 -6.65 4.60
C VAL A 24 8.58 -6.94 4.22
N LYS A 25 9.54 -6.31 4.90
CA LYS A 25 10.98 -6.55 4.66
C LYS A 25 11.36 -8.02 4.87
N ARG A 26 10.88 -8.64 5.96
CA ARG A 26 11.13 -10.08 6.21
C ARG A 26 10.45 -10.96 5.16
N GLY A 27 9.21 -10.67 4.79
CA GLY A 27 8.47 -11.43 3.78
C GLY A 27 9.12 -11.36 2.40
N LEU A 28 9.69 -10.20 2.02
CA LEU A 28 10.50 -10.07 0.81
C LEU A 28 11.78 -10.91 0.85
N GLN A 29 12.49 -10.89 1.99
CA GLN A 29 13.72 -11.67 2.17
C GLN A 29 13.44 -13.19 2.16
N ALA A 30 12.33 -13.60 2.75
CA ALA A 30 11.86 -14.99 2.79
C ALA A 30 11.18 -15.46 1.49
N ARG A 31 10.97 -14.56 0.51
CA ARG A 31 10.20 -14.79 -0.73
C ARG A 31 8.74 -15.20 -0.50
N GLU A 32 8.17 -14.83 0.64
CA GLU A 32 6.75 -15.02 0.95
C GLU A 32 5.89 -13.95 0.29
N ILE A 33 6.42 -12.73 0.17
CA ILE A 33 5.79 -11.61 -0.55
C ILE A 33 6.38 -11.57 -1.96
N GLN A 34 5.53 -11.81 -2.96
CA GLN A 34 5.94 -11.83 -4.37
C GLN A 34 5.71 -10.49 -5.08
N HIS A 35 4.74 -9.72 -4.62
CA HIS A 35 4.32 -8.48 -5.26
C HIS A 35 4.17 -7.37 -4.25
N ILE A 36 4.73 -6.22 -4.58
CA ILE A 36 4.46 -4.95 -3.91
C ILE A 36 3.88 -4.01 -4.95
N VAL A 37 2.80 -3.33 -4.59
CA VAL A 37 2.18 -2.32 -5.44
C VAL A 37 2.32 -0.98 -4.76
N ASP A 38 3.02 -0.06 -5.42
CA ASP A 38 3.10 1.34 -5.00
C ASP A 38 1.97 2.11 -5.67
N VAL A 39 1.05 2.62 -4.84
CA VAL A 39 -0.18 3.31 -5.30
C VAL A 39 -0.07 4.83 -5.28
N ARG A 40 1.14 5.35 -4.97
CA ARG A 40 1.45 6.79 -4.95
C ARG A 40 1.50 7.38 -6.35
N GLU A 41 1.63 8.71 -6.41
CA GLU A 41 1.82 9.41 -7.67
C GLU A 41 3.23 9.20 -8.23
N ARG A 42 3.37 9.38 -9.55
CA ARG A 42 4.63 9.13 -10.25
C ARG A 42 5.79 9.94 -9.69
N ASP A 43 5.55 11.21 -9.36
CA ASP A 43 6.59 12.12 -8.88
C ASP A 43 7.12 11.67 -7.50
N GLU A 44 6.26 11.13 -6.62
CA GLU A 44 6.66 10.59 -5.31
C GLU A 44 7.50 9.31 -5.41
N VAL A 45 7.26 8.51 -6.46
CA VAL A 45 8.03 7.29 -6.74
C VAL A 45 9.42 7.62 -7.27
N MET A 46 9.56 8.72 -8.00
CA MET A 46 10.86 9.19 -8.49
C MET A 46 11.81 9.61 -7.36
N ASP A 47 11.28 10.06 -6.23
CA ASP A 47 12.06 10.39 -5.03
C ASP A 47 12.56 9.14 -4.27
N GLY A 48 12.02 7.97 -4.60
CA GLY A 48 12.42 6.69 -4.02
C GLY A 48 11.24 5.73 -3.86
N TYR A 49 11.51 4.45 -4.02
CA TYR A 49 10.51 3.38 -3.92
C TYR A 49 11.13 2.08 -3.42
N ILE A 50 10.27 1.16 -3.00
CA ILE A 50 10.71 -0.17 -2.54
C ILE A 50 11.19 -0.98 -3.76
N PRO A 51 12.42 -1.51 -3.76
CA PRO A 51 12.92 -2.30 -4.88
C PRO A 51 11.99 -3.49 -5.20
N GLY A 52 11.62 -3.64 -6.47
CA GLY A 52 10.69 -4.68 -6.93
C GLY A 52 9.21 -4.33 -6.80
N ALA A 53 8.86 -3.13 -6.30
CA ALA A 53 7.49 -2.65 -6.33
C ALA A 53 7.05 -2.26 -7.76
N HIS A 54 5.80 -2.57 -8.07
CA HIS A 54 5.12 -2.14 -9.29
C HIS A 54 4.34 -0.85 -9.02
N LEU A 55 4.58 0.18 -9.81
CA LEU A 55 3.81 1.42 -9.75
C LEU A 55 2.45 1.24 -10.41
N ILE A 56 1.37 1.28 -9.63
CA ILE A 56 -0.02 1.29 -10.10
C ILE A 56 -0.74 2.39 -9.31
N PRO A 57 -0.72 3.65 -9.81
CA PRO A 57 -1.32 4.78 -9.10
C PRO A 57 -2.81 4.53 -8.84
N ARG A 58 -3.28 4.92 -7.65
CA ARG A 58 -4.69 4.73 -7.27
C ARG A 58 -5.66 5.54 -8.13
N GLY A 59 -5.17 6.57 -8.82
CA GLY A 59 -5.98 7.48 -9.63
C GLY A 59 -6.80 8.46 -8.79
N PHE A 60 -7.72 9.16 -9.47
CA PHE A 60 -8.61 10.13 -8.84
C PHE A 60 -9.84 9.43 -8.24
N LEU A 61 -10.10 9.66 -6.94
CA LEU A 61 -11.40 9.38 -6.30
C LEU A 61 -12.32 10.60 -6.42
#